data_AF-A0A2D4GIC2-F1
#
_entry.id   AF-A0A2D4GIC2-F1
#
_cell.length_a   1.000
_cell.length_b   1.000
_cell.length_c   1.000
_cell.angle_alpha   90.00
_cell.angle_beta   90.00
_cell.angle_gamma   90.00
#
_symmetry.space_group_name_H-M   'P 1'
#
loop_
_entity.id
_entity.type
_entity.pdbx_description
1 polymer ?
#
loop_
_entity_poly.entity_id
_entity_poly.type
_entity_poly.pdbx_seq_one_letter_code
_entity_poly.pdbx_strand_id
1 'polypeptide(L)'
;RPAEAQSIILRRYFLELTQSFIIPLERYVASLMPLQKSISPWKSPPQLKPFSKEEFMKTLEKTGPQLTSRLKGDWIGLYRHFLKSYNFDGWFRTRRKEMTRKLEALHLEALCNEDLLFWSQKHTEVETVDLVLKLKAKLIDGENLPVKPGTIEKLKQHIDSIILAQPEDLQGILTKTGSV
;
A
#
# COMPACT_ATOMS: atom_id res chain seq x y z
N ARG A 1 -11.10 -42.35 18.46
CA ARG A 1 -10.21 -41.28 17.96
C ARG A 1 -10.46 -39.97 18.72
N PRO A 2 -9.97 -39.83 19.96
CA PRO A 2 -10.12 -38.61 20.78
C PRO A 2 -9.02 -37.57 20.49
N ALA A 3 -7.83 -38.02 20.07
CA ALA A 3 -6.65 -37.18 19.88
C ALA A 3 -6.79 -36.16 18.73
N GLU A 4 -7.47 -36.52 17.64
CA GLU A 4 -7.73 -35.61 16.52
C GLU A 4 -8.68 -34.47 16.91
N ALA A 5 -9.76 -34.79 17.61
CA ALA A 5 -10.70 -33.79 18.12
C ALA A 5 -10.04 -32.84 19.13
N GLN A 6 -9.21 -33.37 20.03
CA GLN A 6 -8.43 -32.56 20.97
C GLN A 6 -7.42 -31.65 20.25
N SER A 7 -6.74 -32.15 19.22
CA SER A 7 -5.82 -31.36 18.39
C SER A 7 -6.53 -30.18 17.71
N ILE A 8 -7.74 -30.40 17.19
CA ILE A 8 -8.56 -29.35 16.57
C ILE A 8 -8.93 -28.28 17.61
N ILE A 9 -9.37 -28.69 18.80
CA ILE A 9 -9.73 -27.76 19.89
C ILE A 9 -8.54 -26.90 20.29
N LEU A 10 -7.36 -27.49 20.46
CA LEU A 10 -6.13 -26.77 20.81
C LEU A 10 -5.72 -25.78 19.72
N ARG A 11 -5.73 -26.20 18.44
CA ARG A 11 -5.41 -25.32 17.31
C ARG A 11 -6.34 -24.12 17.24
N ARG A 12 -7.65 -24.35 17.42
CA ARG A 12 -8.64 -23.27 17.45
C ARG A 12 -8.38 -22.31 18.60
N TYR A 13 -8.14 -22.82 19.81
CA TYR A 13 -7.84 -22.00 20.98
C TYR A 13 -6.61 -21.11 20.75
N PHE A 14 -5.50 -21.67 20.27
CA PHE A 14 -4.28 -20.88 20.01
C PHE A 14 -4.45 -19.90 18.85
N LEU A 15 -5.28 -20.23 17.84
CA LEU A 15 -5.61 -19.30 16.76
C LEU A 15 -6.38 -18.09 17.28
N GLU A 16 -7.44 -18.31 18.06
CA GLU A 16 -8.26 -17.23 18.66
C GLU A 16 -7.40 -16.35 19.59
N LEU A 17 -6.49 -16.97 20.34
CA LEU A 17 -5.55 -16.27 21.20
C LEU A 17 -4.55 -15.43 20.40
N THR A 18 -4.00 -15.98 19.32
CA THR A 18 -3.07 -15.27 18.43
C THR A 18 -3.77 -14.10 17.75
N GLN A 19 -5.01 -14.27 17.29
CA GLN A 19 -5.80 -13.19 16.72
C GLN A 19 -6.02 -12.08 17.73
N SER A 20 -6.40 -12.42 18.97
CA SER A 20 -6.55 -11.42 20.04
C SER A 20 -5.27 -10.65 20.32
N PHE A 21 -4.12 -11.30 20.22
CA PHE A 21 -2.82 -10.67 20.36
C PHE A 21 -2.42 -9.83 19.13
N ILE A 22 -2.80 -10.21 17.92
CA ILE A 22 -2.37 -9.51 16.70
C ILE A 22 -3.28 -8.31 16.35
N ILE A 23 -4.58 -8.37 16.66
CA ILE A 23 -5.56 -7.33 16.31
C ILE A 23 -5.14 -5.91 16.73
N PRO A 24 -4.68 -5.65 17.97
CA PRO A 24 -4.27 -4.30 18.36
C PRO A 24 -3.07 -3.80 17.55
N LEU A 25 -2.13 -4.69 17.24
CA LEU A 25 -0.95 -4.37 16.44
C LEU A 25 -1.34 -4.07 14.98
N GLU A 26 -2.22 -4.87 14.38
CA GLU A 26 -2.75 -4.61 13.03
C GLU A 26 -3.46 -3.25 12.96
N ARG A 27 -4.30 -2.94 13.96
CA ARG A 27 -5.00 -1.64 14.04
C ARG A 27 -4.01 -0.48 14.12
N TYR A 28 -2.99 -0.59 14.97
CA TYR A 28 -1.97 0.45 15.06
C TYR A 28 -1.19 0.60 13.75
N VAL A 29 -0.74 -0.50 13.14
CA VAL A 29 -0.03 -0.48 11.85
C VAL A 29 -0.90 0.12 10.75
N ALA A 30 -2.20 -0.20 10.69
CA ALA A 30 -3.13 0.42 9.76
C ALA A 30 -3.26 1.94 9.98
N SER A 31 -3.17 2.42 11.22
CA SER A 31 -3.19 3.85 11.54
C SER A 31 -1.95 4.63 11.06
N LEU A 32 -0.88 3.91 10.67
CA LEU A 32 0.30 4.52 10.05
C LEU A 32 0.06 4.91 8.59
N MET A 33 -1.04 4.45 7.99
CA MET A 33 -1.44 4.87 6.65
C MET A 33 -1.75 6.37 6.63
N PRO A 34 -1.26 7.10 5.61
CA PRO A 34 -1.68 8.47 5.39
C PRO A 34 -3.16 8.52 4.99
N LEU A 35 -3.81 9.66 5.25
CA LEU A 35 -5.19 9.87 4.86
C LEU A 35 -5.29 9.90 3.32
N GLN A 36 -6.33 9.29 2.75
CA GLN A 36 -6.52 9.25 1.30
C GLN A 36 -6.53 10.65 0.66
N LYS A 37 -7.12 11.65 1.34
CA LYS A 37 -7.12 13.05 0.90
C LYS A 37 -5.73 13.71 0.77
N SER A 38 -4.69 13.09 1.33
CA SER A 38 -3.31 13.58 1.20
C SER A 38 -2.59 13.04 -0.03
N ILE A 39 -3.20 12.07 -0.74
CA ILE A 39 -2.67 11.53 -1.98
C ILE A 39 -2.99 12.52 -3.09
N SER A 40 -1.94 13.11 -3.67
CA SER A 40 -2.06 14.04 -4.80
C SER A 40 -1.52 13.37 -6.06
N PRO A 41 -2.24 13.47 -7.20
CA PRO A 41 -1.79 12.94 -8.50
C PRO A 41 -0.42 13.45 -8.96
N TRP A 42 -0.13 14.72 -8.63
CA TRP A 42 0.99 15.48 -9.15
C TRP A 42 2.19 15.54 -8.20
N LYS A 43 2.12 14.84 -7.06
CA LYS A 43 3.20 14.74 -6.06
C LYS A 43 3.53 13.28 -5.83
N SER A 44 4.72 12.98 -5.32
CA SER A 44 5.05 11.60 -4.93
C SER A 44 4.02 11.04 -3.93
N PRO A 45 3.74 9.71 -3.99
CA PRO A 45 2.87 9.07 -3.00
C PRO A 45 3.33 9.40 -1.57
N PRO A 46 2.41 9.72 -0.65
CA PRO A 46 2.77 10.00 0.74
C PRO A 46 3.42 8.78 1.37
N GLN A 47 4.38 9.02 2.26
CA GLN A 47 5.06 7.93 2.97
C GLN A 47 4.24 7.43 4.16
N LEU A 48 4.40 6.16 4.49
CA LEU A 48 3.88 5.59 5.73
C LEU A 48 4.53 6.26 6.93
N LYS A 49 3.74 6.53 7.97
CA LYS A 49 4.28 6.99 9.25
C LYS A 49 5.22 5.92 9.82
N PRO A 50 6.33 6.31 10.47
CA PRO A 50 7.20 5.35 11.13
C PRO A 50 6.45 4.68 12.28
N PHE A 51 6.73 3.39 12.51
CA PHE A 51 6.22 2.67 13.66
C PHE A 51 6.93 3.15 14.93
N SER A 52 6.18 3.64 15.92
CA SER A 52 6.70 3.93 17.26
C SER A 52 6.24 2.86 18.24
N LYS A 53 7.22 2.20 18.87
CA LYS A 53 6.94 1.24 19.93
C LYS A 53 6.24 1.91 21.12
N GLU A 54 6.68 3.10 21.49
CA GLU A 54 6.18 3.85 22.64
C GLU A 54 4.72 4.27 22.41
N GLU A 55 4.41 4.78 21.23
CA GLU A 55 3.05 5.13 20.85
C GLU A 55 2.15 3.88 20.80
N PHE A 56 2.61 2.80 20.16
CA PHE A 56 1.89 1.54 20.14
C PHE A 56 1.55 1.06 21.56
N MET A 57 2.54 1.05 22.46
CA MET A 57 2.34 0.61 23.85
C MET A 57 1.28 1.45 24.57
N LYS A 58 1.22 2.77 24.34
CA LYS A 58 0.18 3.65 24.90
C LYS A 58 -1.22 3.29 24.39
N THR A 59 -1.35 2.76 23.18
CA THR A 59 -2.67 2.35 22.65
C THR A 59 -3.24 1.15 23.40
N LEU A 60 -2.40 0.25 23.92
CA LEU A 60 -2.81 -1.02 24.53
C LEU A 60 -3.69 -0.87 25.77
N GLU A 61 -3.59 0.25 26.50
CA GLU A 61 -4.47 0.54 27.63
C GLU A 61 -5.94 0.63 27.20
N LYS A 62 -6.18 1.21 26.01
CA LYS A 62 -7.54 1.45 25.48
C LYS A 62 -7.98 0.39 24.47
N THR A 63 -7.05 -0.17 23.71
CA THR A 63 -7.35 -1.03 22.55
C THR A 63 -6.64 -2.38 22.57
N GLY A 64 -6.15 -2.82 23.73
CA GLY A 64 -5.38 -4.05 23.86
C GLY A 64 -6.19 -5.36 23.78
N PRO A 65 -5.51 -6.52 23.90
CA PRO A 65 -6.10 -7.85 23.78
C PRO A 65 -7.23 -8.15 24.77
N GLN A 66 -7.29 -7.42 25.89
CA GLN A 66 -8.36 -7.53 26.89
C GLN A 66 -9.76 -7.26 26.31
N LEU A 67 -9.86 -6.62 25.14
CA LEU A 67 -11.13 -6.40 24.45
C LEU A 67 -11.64 -7.62 23.69
N THR A 68 -10.75 -8.57 23.34
CA THR A 68 -11.11 -9.74 22.52
C THR A 68 -10.77 -11.07 23.20
N SER A 69 -9.98 -11.05 24.28
CA SER A 69 -9.62 -12.21 25.08
C SER A 69 -9.95 -12.01 26.55
N ARG A 70 -10.49 -13.05 27.18
CA ARG A 70 -10.77 -13.10 28.63
C ARG A 70 -9.55 -13.47 29.47
N LEU A 71 -8.44 -13.84 28.83
CA LEU A 71 -7.23 -14.26 29.53
C LEU A 71 -6.52 -13.07 30.16
N LYS A 72 -6.17 -13.23 31.43
CA LYS A 72 -5.36 -12.28 32.20
C LYS A 72 -3.90 -12.70 32.12
N GLY A 73 -3.00 -11.73 32.02
CA GLY A 73 -1.56 -11.95 31.95
C GLY A 73 -0.80 -10.69 31.59
N ASP A 74 0.53 -10.77 31.54
CA ASP A 74 1.39 -9.66 31.14
C ASP A 74 1.43 -9.50 29.60
N TRP A 75 0.32 -9.00 29.05
CA TRP A 75 0.22 -8.68 27.62
C TRP A 75 1.28 -7.69 27.17
N ILE A 76 1.57 -6.68 28.00
CA ILE A 76 2.54 -5.63 27.68
C ILE A 76 3.95 -6.23 27.57
N GLY A 77 4.33 -7.11 28.51
CA GLY A 77 5.56 -7.88 28.45
C GLY A 77 5.63 -8.74 27.19
N LEU A 78 4.55 -9.42 26.83
CA LEU A 78 4.51 -10.24 25.62
C LEU A 78 4.74 -9.41 24.36
N TYR A 79 4.08 -8.26 24.21
CA TYR A 79 4.36 -7.34 23.09
C TYR A 79 5.79 -6.84 23.11
N ARG A 80 6.36 -6.51 24.27
CA ARG A 80 7.76 -6.05 24.37
C ARG A 80 8.75 -7.10 23.85
N HIS A 81 8.48 -8.38 24.07
CA HIS A 81 9.30 -9.48 23.54
C HIS A 81 9.03 -9.69 22.06
N PHE A 82 7.76 -9.74 21.66
CA PHE A 82 7.37 -9.96 20.27
C PHE A 82 7.96 -8.91 19.32
N LEU A 83 7.92 -7.63 19.68
CA LEU A 83 8.47 -6.54 18.87
C LEU A 83 9.99 -6.62 18.66
N LYS A 84 10.70 -7.42 19.45
CA LYS A 84 12.14 -7.69 19.29
C LYS A 84 12.43 -8.98 18.50
N SER A 85 11.39 -9.74 18.14
CA SER A 85 11.55 -11.05 17.50
C SER A 85 11.60 -10.94 15.98
N TYR A 86 12.22 -11.94 15.34
CA TYR A 86 12.20 -12.10 13.88
C TYR A 86 10.79 -12.28 13.32
N ASN A 87 9.86 -12.83 14.11
CA ASN A 87 8.47 -12.99 13.70
C ASN A 87 7.81 -11.63 13.48
N PHE A 88 8.01 -10.67 14.39
CA PHE A 88 7.51 -9.31 14.20
C PHE A 88 8.16 -8.65 12.99
N ASP A 89 9.48 -8.80 12.84
CA ASP A 89 10.21 -8.20 11.74
C ASP A 89 9.67 -8.66 10.37
N GLY A 90 9.55 -9.98 10.16
CA GLY A 90 9.00 -10.54 8.93
C GLY A 90 7.53 -10.17 8.70
N TRP A 91 6.72 -10.21 9.75
CA TRP A 91 5.32 -9.78 9.70
C TRP A 91 5.19 -8.30 9.32
N PHE A 92 5.97 -7.43 9.96
CA PHE A 92 5.91 -5.98 9.75
C PHE A 92 6.42 -5.58 8.38
N ARG A 93 7.50 -6.20 7.88
CA ARG A 93 7.97 -6.00 6.49
C ARG A 93 6.90 -6.35 5.47
N THR A 94 6.22 -7.48 5.66
CA THR A 94 5.11 -7.90 4.79
C THR A 94 3.98 -6.88 4.79
N ARG A 95 3.50 -6.47 5.97
CA ARG A 95 2.43 -5.46 6.09
C ARG A 95 2.83 -4.10 5.53
N ARG A 96 4.08 -3.68 5.74
CA ARG A 96 4.59 -2.43 5.17
C ARG A 96 4.62 -2.48 3.64
N LYS A 97 5.06 -3.60 3.05
CA LYS A 97 5.04 -3.81 1.60
C LYS A 97 3.61 -3.76 1.02
N GLU A 98 2.65 -4.41 1.66
CA GLU A 98 1.23 -4.38 1.26
C GLU A 98 0.67 -2.96 1.30
N MET A 99 0.91 -2.23 2.39
CA MET A 99 0.47 -0.85 2.56
C MET A 99 1.12 0.08 1.52
N THR A 100 2.42 -0.05 1.27
CA THR A 100 3.12 0.73 0.24
C THR A 100 2.52 0.48 -1.15
N ARG A 101 2.32 -0.79 -1.54
CA ARG A 101 1.67 -1.12 -2.82
C ARG A 101 0.26 -0.56 -2.90
N LYS A 102 -0.49 -0.54 -1.78
CA LYS A 102 -1.82 0.07 -1.77
C LYS A 102 -1.77 1.58 -1.97
N LEU A 103 -0.78 2.27 -1.42
CA LEU A 103 -0.59 3.71 -1.64
C LEU A 103 -0.20 4.02 -3.08
N GLU A 104 0.69 3.22 -3.67
CA GLU A 104 1.05 3.32 -5.09
C GLU A 104 -0.17 3.12 -6.00
N ALA A 105 -1.00 2.11 -5.70
CA ALA A 105 -2.24 1.86 -6.42
C ALA A 105 -3.21 3.05 -6.32
N LEU A 106 -3.43 3.58 -5.10
CA LEU A 106 -4.31 4.74 -4.89
C LEU A 106 -3.79 6.00 -5.58
N HIS A 107 -2.47 6.21 -5.58
CA HIS A 107 -1.85 7.32 -6.31
C HIS A 107 -2.04 7.18 -7.82
N LEU A 108 -1.83 5.97 -8.36
CA LEU A 108 -2.05 5.70 -9.79
C LEU A 108 -3.53 5.92 -10.17
N GLU A 109 -4.47 5.43 -9.36
CA GLU A 109 -5.90 5.70 -9.56
C GLU A 109 -6.21 7.21 -9.55
N ALA A 110 -5.61 7.97 -8.63
CA ALA A 110 -5.79 9.42 -8.57
C ALA A 110 -5.26 10.11 -9.84
N LEU A 111 -4.08 9.71 -10.32
CA LEU A 111 -3.48 10.20 -11.56
C LEU A 111 -4.34 9.90 -12.79
N CYS A 112 -4.89 8.69 -12.89
CA CYS A 112 -5.78 8.34 -13.98
C CYS A 112 -7.13 9.09 -13.94
N ASN A 113 -7.48 9.75 -12.84
CA ASN A 113 -8.71 10.56 -12.77
C ASN A 113 -8.52 12.01 -13.17
N GLU A 114 -7.27 12.46 -13.34
CA GLU A 114 -6.95 13.79 -13.83
C GLU A 114 -7.05 13.86 -15.37
N ASP A 115 -7.26 15.08 -15.88
CA ASP A 115 -7.21 15.36 -17.32
C ASP A 115 -5.75 15.61 -17.76
N LEU A 116 -5.05 14.49 -18.02
CA LEU A 116 -3.64 14.52 -18.40
C LEU A 116 -3.40 15.15 -19.78
N LEU A 117 -4.39 15.07 -20.68
CA LEU A 117 -4.30 15.66 -22.01
C LEU A 117 -4.36 17.19 -21.92
N PHE A 118 -5.34 17.73 -21.18
CA PHE A 118 -5.42 19.16 -20.92
C PHE A 118 -4.18 19.69 -20.19
N TRP A 119 -3.64 18.91 -19.25
CA TRP A 119 -2.37 19.24 -18.60
C TRP A 119 -1.25 19.37 -19.63
N SER A 120 -1.07 18.39 -20.53
CA SER A 120 0.01 18.39 -21.52
C SER A 120 -0.03 19.60 -22.45
N GLN A 121 -1.23 20.06 -22.85
CA GLN A 121 -1.42 21.23 -23.72
C GLN A 121 -1.01 22.56 -23.05
N LYS A 122 -0.93 22.59 -21.72
CA LYS A 122 -0.55 23.78 -20.95
C LYS A 122 0.92 23.82 -20.54
N HIS A 123 1.67 22.75 -20.83
CA HIS A 123 3.06 22.60 -20.43
C HIS A 123 3.96 22.49 -21.65
N THR A 124 5.26 22.62 -21.43
CA THR A 124 6.25 22.52 -22.51
C THR A 124 6.34 21.10 -23.07
N GLU A 125 6.88 20.96 -24.27
CA GLU A 125 7.14 19.65 -24.89
C GLU A 125 8.05 18.79 -23.99
N VAL A 126 9.07 19.38 -23.37
CA VAL A 126 9.98 18.68 -22.45
C VAL A 126 9.24 18.12 -21.24
N GLU A 127 8.38 18.93 -20.62
CA GLU A 127 7.55 18.49 -19.48
C GLU A 127 6.55 17.41 -19.89
N THR A 128 5.99 17.52 -21.09
CA THR A 128 5.07 16.51 -21.62
C THR A 128 5.78 15.19 -21.91
N VAL A 129 6.98 15.23 -22.50
CA VAL A 129 7.83 14.05 -22.71
C VAL A 129 8.18 13.39 -21.36
N ASP A 130 8.61 14.17 -20.37
CA ASP A 130 8.90 13.69 -19.02
C ASP A 130 7.65 13.06 -18.36
N LEU A 131 6.48 13.67 -18.52
CA LEU A 131 5.22 13.08 -18.06
C LEU A 131 4.97 11.72 -18.74
N VAL A 132 5.07 11.63 -20.06
CA VAL A 132 4.86 10.37 -20.79
C VAL A 132 5.82 9.28 -20.31
N LEU A 133 7.10 9.60 -20.11
CA LEU A 133 8.09 8.65 -19.58
C LEU A 133 7.71 8.17 -18.17
N LYS A 134 7.29 9.09 -17.29
CA LYS A 134 6.82 8.76 -15.93
C LYS A 134 5.54 7.90 -15.95
N LEU A 135 4.60 8.19 -16.85
CA LEU A 135 3.37 7.40 -17.01
C LEU A 135 3.68 5.99 -17.51
N LYS A 136 4.62 5.84 -18.46
CA LYS A 136 5.07 4.53 -18.93
C LYS A 136 5.76 3.72 -17.83
N ALA A 137 6.62 4.34 -17.02
CA ALA A 137 7.21 3.67 -15.87
C ALA A 137 6.13 3.19 -14.88
N LYS A 138 5.16 4.06 -14.57
CA LYS A 138 4.00 3.70 -13.72
C LYS A 138 3.12 2.60 -14.33
N LEU A 139 3.06 2.48 -15.66
CA LEU A 139 2.31 1.43 -16.33
C LEU A 139 2.95 0.06 -16.06
N ILE A 140 4.28 -0.03 -16.19
CA ILE A 140 5.06 -1.26 -15.92
C ILE A 140 4.92 -1.65 -14.45
N ASP A 141 5.11 -0.70 -13.52
CA ASP A 141 4.95 -0.96 -12.09
C ASP A 141 3.50 -1.33 -11.74
N GLY A 142 2.55 -0.71 -12.43
CA GLY A 142 1.11 -0.81 -12.20
C GLY A 142 0.51 -2.19 -12.47
N GLU A 143 1.09 -2.99 -13.36
CA GLU A 143 0.60 -4.35 -13.66
C GLU A 143 0.61 -5.27 -12.43
N ASN A 144 1.53 -5.00 -11.50
CA ASN A 144 1.60 -5.73 -10.24
C ASN A 144 0.85 -5.02 -9.10
N LEU A 145 0.26 -3.86 -9.29
CA LEU A 145 -0.40 -3.13 -8.21
C LEU A 145 -1.86 -3.57 -8.02
N PRO A 146 -2.39 -3.54 -6.77
CA PRO A 146 -3.79 -3.84 -6.50
C PRO A 146 -4.69 -2.64 -6.83
N VAL A 147 -4.73 -2.27 -8.11
CA VAL A 147 -5.55 -1.18 -8.66
C VAL A 147 -6.96 -1.65 -9.02
N LYS A 148 -7.90 -0.72 -9.16
CA LYS A 148 -9.24 -1.00 -9.69
C LYS A 148 -9.17 -1.54 -11.14
N PRO A 149 -10.11 -2.44 -11.53
CA PRO A 149 -10.23 -2.89 -12.92
C PRO A 149 -10.35 -1.70 -13.88
N GLY A 150 -9.66 -1.76 -15.02
CA GLY A 150 -9.68 -0.69 -16.03
C GLY A 150 -8.71 0.47 -15.78
N THR A 151 -8.07 0.56 -14.61
CA THR A 151 -7.12 1.66 -14.31
C THR A 151 -5.91 1.65 -15.24
N ILE A 152 -5.40 0.45 -15.55
CA ILE A 152 -4.24 0.25 -16.42
C ILE A 152 -4.61 0.57 -17.87
N GLU A 153 -5.77 0.12 -18.33
CA GLU A 153 -6.29 0.44 -19.67
C GLU A 153 -6.52 1.95 -19.82
N LYS A 154 -7.07 2.60 -18.79
CA LYS A 154 -7.25 4.06 -18.79
C LYS A 154 -5.91 4.79 -18.84
N LEU A 155 -4.90 4.32 -18.11
CA LEU A 155 -3.55 4.88 -18.18
C LEU A 155 -2.96 4.76 -19.60
N LYS A 156 -3.10 3.58 -20.24
CA LYS A 156 -2.66 3.35 -21.63
C LYS A 156 -3.34 4.35 -22.58
N GLN A 157 -4.66 4.49 -22.49
CA GLN A 157 -5.42 5.45 -23.30
C GLN A 157 -4.97 6.89 -23.09
N HIS A 158 -4.68 7.30 -21.85
CA HIS A 158 -4.15 8.63 -21.57
C HIS A 158 -2.77 8.84 -22.21
N ILE A 159 -1.85 7.87 -22.08
CA ILE A 159 -0.52 7.92 -22.69
C ILE A 159 -0.64 8.08 -24.21
N ASP A 160 -1.46 7.24 -24.85
CA ASP A 160 -1.65 7.26 -26.30
C ASP A 160 -2.23 8.60 -26.77
N SER A 161 -3.22 9.12 -26.03
CA SER A 161 -3.85 10.41 -26.35
C SER A 161 -2.86 11.58 -26.27
N ILE A 162 -1.99 11.59 -25.25
CA ILE A 162 -0.96 12.62 -25.09
C ILE A 162 0.07 12.52 -26.21
N ILE A 163 0.53 11.31 -26.55
CA ILE A 163 1.49 11.08 -27.63
C ILE A 163 0.91 11.58 -28.96
N LEU A 164 -0.32 11.20 -29.31
CA LEU A 164 -0.97 11.63 -30.56
C LEU A 164 -1.16 13.15 -30.67
N ALA A 165 -1.22 13.86 -29.54
CA ALA A 165 -1.31 15.31 -29.52
C ALA A 165 0.05 16.03 -29.70
N GLN A 166 1.17 15.30 -29.70
CA GLN A 166 2.51 15.87 -29.93
C GLN A 166 2.82 16.00 -31.43
N PRO A 167 3.79 16.85 -31.81
CA PRO A 167 4.38 16.87 -33.16
C PRO A 167 4.94 15.52 -33.62
N GLU A 168 4.96 15.27 -34.93
CA GLU A 168 5.33 13.97 -35.54
C GLU A 168 6.74 13.47 -35.16
N ASP A 169 7.70 14.39 -35.03
CA ASP A 169 9.07 14.09 -34.63
C ASP A 169 9.14 13.55 -33.20
N LEU A 170 8.35 14.10 -32.27
CA LEU A 170 8.25 13.62 -30.89
C LEU A 170 7.44 12.32 -30.77
N GLN A 171 6.39 12.15 -31.59
CA GLN A 171 5.61 10.90 -31.61
C GLN A 171 6.49 9.68 -31.91
N GLY A 172 7.35 9.78 -32.91
CA GLY A 172 8.25 8.70 -33.31
C GLY A 172 9.26 8.31 -32.23
N ILE A 173 9.71 9.27 -31.42
CA ILE A 173 10.62 9.04 -30.30
C ILE A 173 9.87 8.41 -29.12
N LEU A 174 8.74 8.99 -28.74
CA LEU A 174 7.95 8.55 -27.60
C LEU A 174 7.36 7.16 -27.78
N THR A 175 6.99 6.76 -29.00
CA THR A 175 6.51 5.40 -29.27
C THR A 175 7.61 4.35 -29.13
N LYS A 176 8.84 4.65 -29.58
CA LYS A 176 10.00 3.73 -29.53
C LYS A 176 10.60 3.55 -28.14
N THR A 177 10.56 4.57 -27.29
CA THR A 177 11.14 4.53 -25.93
C THR A 177 10.37 3.67 -24.92
N GLY A 178 9.31 2.96 -25.35
CA GLY A 178 8.52 2.05 -24.52
C GLY A 178 8.74 0.55 -24.77
N SER A 179 9.63 0.15 -25.69
CA SER A 179 10.01 -1.25 -25.89
C SER A 179 11.32 -1.54 -25.17
N VAL A 180 11.25 -1.78 -23.87
CA VAL A 180 12.32 -2.46 -23.11
C VAL A 180 11.67 -3.55 -22.28
#